data_AF-A0A5C8S580-F1
#
_entry.id   AF-A0A5C8S580-F1
#
_cell.length_a   1.000
_cell.length_b   1.000
_cell.length_c   1.000
_cell.angle_alpha   90.00
_cell.angle_beta   90.00
_cell.angle_gamma   90.00
#
_symmetry.space_group_name_H-M   'P 1'
#
loop_
_entity.id
_entity.type
_entity.pdbx_description
1 polymer ?
#
loop_
_entity_poly.entity_id
_entity_poly.type
_entity_poly.pdbx_seq_one_letter_code
_entity_poly.pdbx_strand_id
1 'polypeptide(L)'
;MTRAAGLDRLSAFLAEAGADYAAARNTDRGPDARPTTSALSPYLRRRLVTEAEVVAAAEAAFGDGGAEKFVSEVFWRTYFKGHLETHPAAWTDFLALAAADRGRLAAEPGLRRTFEAAIAGRTGIDGFDDWAQQLVETGWLHNHARMWFASIWIFTLRLPWALGADFFLRHLLDGDPASNTLSWRWVAGLHTRGKHYVARAENIRRYTEDRFDPRNLDEYPDALDEPMPPREVALPAADAAPSGDVALLLHLDDLHPESLPLGAARVVRVGGLIAHAEGASEAVRAADAAAMRDALDRAAARFDCSAGPATGAWAGALPVVTAWAPVGPSAAVLPEAVLRLRRPWDEAAWPLSNRGYSRLRSAIPRLTAA
;
A
#
# COMPACT_ATOMS: atom_id res chain seq x y z
N MET A 1 0.61 -0.86 16.73
CA MET A 1 1.35 -0.82 15.46
C MET A 1 2.74 -0.24 15.76
N THR A 2 3.76 -1.08 15.89
CA THR A 2 5.13 -0.69 16.28
C THR A 2 6.16 -1.38 15.39
N ARG A 3 7.39 -0.86 15.33
CA ARG A 3 8.49 -1.53 14.63
C ARG A 3 8.79 -2.91 15.21
N ALA A 4 8.84 -3.04 16.54
CA ALA A 4 9.08 -4.33 17.21
C ALA A 4 8.06 -5.40 16.77
N ALA A 5 6.76 -5.08 16.79
CA ALA A 5 5.72 -6.00 16.35
C ALA A 5 5.84 -6.38 14.86
N GLY A 6 6.34 -5.47 14.02
CA GLY A 6 6.63 -5.76 12.61
C GLY A 6 7.79 -6.74 12.43
N LEU A 7 8.86 -6.59 13.21
CA LEU A 7 10.00 -7.50 13.22
C LEU A 7 9.62 -8.88 13.77
N ASP A 8 8.82 -8.93 14.83
CA ASP A 8 8.27 -10.19 15.36
C ASP A 8 7.42 -10.91 14.31
N ARG A 9 6.57 -10.16 13.58
CA ARG A 9 5.76 -10.71 12.50
C ARG A 9 6.62 -11.24 11.35
N LEU A 10 7.69 -10.52 10.98
CA LEU A 10 8.64 -10.97 9.96
C LEU A 10 9.30 -12.27 10.41
N SER A 11 9.87 -12.30 11.61
CA SER A 11 10.52 -13.48 12.18
C SER A 11 9.60 -14.70 12.21
N ALA A 12 8.35 -14.53 12.65
CA ALA A 12 7.36 -15.60 12.70
C ALA A 12 6.93 -16.14 11.32
N PHE A 13 7.13 -15.37 10.24
CA PHE A 13 6.83 -15.78 8.87
C PHE A 13 8.04 -16.37 8.13
N LEU A 14 9.27 -16.04 8.52
CA LEU A 14 10.47 -16.42 7.78
C LEU A 14 10.59 -17.92 7.54
N ALA A 15 10.14 -18.79 8.45
CA ALA A 15 10.21 -20.24 8.23
C ALA A 15 9.41 -20.72 7.00
N GLU A 16 8.46 -19.92 6.50
CA GLU A 16 7.54 -20.30 5.41
C GLU A 16 7.78 -19.49 4.13
N ALA A 17 8.69 -18.51 4.11
CA ALA A 17 8.81 -17.54 3.02
C ALA A 17 9.31 -18.12 1.67
N GLY A 18 9.80 -19.36 1.66
CA GLY A 18 10.27 -20.08 0.47
C GLY A 18 9.15 -20.83 -0.28
N ALA A 19 9.31 -22.15 -0.41
CA ALA A 19 8.40 -23.01 -1.17
C ALA A 19 6.98 -23.08 -0.60
N ASP A 20 6.83 -23.05 0.72
CA ASP A 20 5.53 -23.11 1.39
C ASP A 20 4.69 -21.88 1.06
N TYR A 21 5.28 -20.68 1.14
CA TYR A 21 4.65 -19.46 0.66
C TYR A 21 4.27 -19.56 -0.82
N ALA A 22 5.18 -20.03 -1.68
CA ALA A 22 4.89 -20.14 -3.11
C ALA A 22 3.66 -21.02 -3.39
N ALA A 23 3.50 -22.11 -2.64
CA ALA A 23 2.37 -23.04 -2.74
C ALA A 23 1.08 -22.49 -2.12
N ALA A 24 1.16 -21.81 -0.98
CA ALA A 24 -0.01 -21.44 -0.18
C ALA A 24 -0.51 -19.99 -0.36
N ARG A 25 0.29 -19.07 -0.94
CA ARG A 25 -0.02 -17.62 -1.02
C ARG A 25 -1.34 -17.26 -1.72
N ASN A 26 -1.95 -18.20 -2.45
CA ASN A 26 -3.20 -17.99 -3.13
C ASN A 26 -4.42 -18.40 -2.27
N THR A 27 -4.20 -19.16 -1.20
CA THR A 27 -5.24 -19.76 -0.37
C THR A 27 -5.61 -18.85 0.79
N ASP A 28 -6.89 -18.48 0.89
CA ASP A 28 -7.50 -17.74 1.99
C ASP A 28 -8.31 -18.67 2.90
N ARG A 29 -7.75 -18.99 4.07
CA ARG A 29 -8.40 -19.86 5.08
C ARG A 29 -9.35 -19.10 6.02
N GLY A 30 -9.57 -17.81 5.77
CA GLY A 30 -10.38 -16.95 6.62
C GLY A 30 -9.65 -16.35 7.83
N PRO A 31 -10.32 -15.44 8.56
CA PRO A 31 -9.69 -14.61 9.59
C PRO A 31 -9.30 -15.39 10.87
N ASP A 32 -9.94 -16.52 11.15
CA ASP A 32 -9.65 -17.35 12.34
C ASP A 32 -8.40 -18.24 12.15
N ALA A 33 -7.94 -18.41 10.92
CA ALA A 33 -6.76 -19.18 10.59
C ALA A 33 -5.50 -18.31 10.55
N ARG A 34 -4.33 -18.90 10.82
CA ARG A 34 -3.06 -18.22 10.56
C ARG A 34 -2.96 -17.90 9.06
N PRO A 35 -2.66 -16.63 8.68
CA PRO A 35 -2.51 -16.27 7.28
C PRO A 35 -1.44 -17.11 6.58
N THR A 36 -1.71 -17.50 5.34
CA THR A 36 -0.77 -18.17 4.40
C THR A 36 0.29 -17.22 3.84
N THR A 37 0.25 -15.95 4.24
CA THR A 37 1.13 -14.87 3.78
C THR A 37 1.75 -14.13 4.97
N SER A 38 2.75 -13.30 4.70
CA SER A 38 3.49 -12.60 5.76
C SER A 38 2.63 -11.66 6.60
N ALA A 39 1.51 -11.16 6.10
CA ALA A 39 0.72 -10.07 6.70
C ALA A 39 1.59 -8.89 7.19
N LEU A 40 2.71 -8.63 6.51
CA LEU A 40 3.61 -7.51 6.83
C LEU A 40 3.17 -6.17 6.22
N SER A 41 2.16 -6.19 5.35
CA SER A 41 1.71 -5.01 4.61
C SER A 41 1.36 -3.80 5.49
N PRO A 42 0.75 -3.92 6.70
CA PRO A 42 0.50 -2.75 7.55
C PRO A 42 1.78 -2.08 8.08
N TYR A 43 2.84 -2.87 8.29
CA TYR A 43 4.15 -2.39 8.75
C TYR A 43 4.96 -1.81 7.58
N LEU A 44 4.97 -2.49 6.44
CA LEU A 44 5.63 -2.03 5.21
C LEU A 44 4.99 -0.77 4.64
N ARG A 45 3.67 -0.60 4.73
CA ARG A 45 2.96 0.64 4.34
C ARG A 45 3.59 1.87 4.98
N ARG A 46 4.04 1.74 6.23
CA ARG A 46 4.61 2.82 7.03
C ARG A 46 6.13 2.78 7.16
N ARG A 47 6.77 1.80 6.52
CA ARG A 47 8.19 1.46 6.75
C ARG A 47 8.55 1.34 8.23
N LEU A 48 7.69 0.73 9.04
CA LEU A 48 8.11 0.31 10.39
C LEU A 48 9.16 -0.80 10.29
N VAL A 49 9.02 -1.65 9.27
CA VAL A 49 10.05 -2.54 8.74
C VAL A 49 10.26 -2.13 7.28
N THR A 50 11.50 -2.06 6.84
CA THR A 50 11.84 -1.65 5.47
C THR A 50 11.83 -2.83 4.50
N GLU A 51 11.66 -2.52 3.22
CA GLU A 51 11.70 -3.49 2.12
C GLU A 51 13.05 -4.24 2.10
N ALA A 52 14.16 -3.51 2.29
CA ALA A 52 15.50 -4.07 2.35
C ALA A 52 15.66 -5.06 3.52
N GLU A 53 15.14 -4.75 4.71
CA GLU A 53 15.17 -5.68 5.85
C GLU A 53 14.39 -6.97 5.57
N VAL A 54 13.21 -6.86 4.95
CA VAL A 54 12.39 -8.03 4.62
C VAL A 54 13.09 -8.93 3.60
N VAL A 55 13.65 -8.34 2.55
CA VAL A 55 14.36 -9.11 1.51
C VAL A 55 15.64 -9.74 2.07
N ALA A 56 16.47 -8.97 2.78
CA ALA A 56 17.70 -9.49 3.37
C ALA A 56 17.43 -10.63 4.35
N ALA A 57 16.37 -10.53 5.17
CA ALA A 57 15.97 -11.60 6.07
C ALA A 57 15.50 -12.87 5.34
N ALA A 58 14.78 -12.72 4.23
CA ALA A 58 14.34 -13.85 3.41
C ALA A 58 15.51 -14.53 2.69
N GLU A 59 16.45 -13.76 2.12
CA GLU A 59 17.67 -14.27 1.48
C GLU A 59 18.59 -14.94 2.51
N ALA A 60 18.73 -14.39 3.71
CA ALA A 60 19.48 -15.03 4.78
C ALA A 60 18.88 -16.38 5.21
N ALA A 61 17.55 -16.53 5.16
CA ALA A 61 16.86 -17.75 5.57
C ALA A 61 16.87 -18.87 4.50
N PHE A 62 16.77 -18.52 3.22
CA PHE A 62 16.63 -19.51 2.12
C PHE A 62 17.76 -19.51 1.09
N GLY A 63 18.74 -18.62 1.26
CA GLY A 63 19.76 -18.35 0.24
C GLY A 63 19.20 -17.60 -0.98
N ASP A 64 20.11 -17.23 -1.86
CA ASP A 64 19.79 -16.49 -3.09
C ASP A 64 18.75 -17.24 -3.93
N GLY A 65 17.63 -16.57 -4.21
CA GLY A 65 16.52 -17.14 -5.00
C GLY A 65 15.63 -18.14 -4.26
N GLY A 66 15.99 -18.60 -3.07
CA GLY A 66 15.19 -19.56 -2.30
C GLY A 66 13.81 -19.02 -1.86
N ALA A 67 13.65 -17.69 -1.82
CA ALA A 67 12.40 -16.99 -1.55
C ALA A 67 11.93 -16.09 -2.72
N GLU A 68 12.26 -16.42 -3.98
CA GLU A 68 12.00 -15.57 -5.16
C GLU A 68 10.55 -15.05 -5.22
N LYS A 69 9.57 -15.92 -4.93
CA LYS A 69 8.15 -15.54 -4.96
C LYS A 69 7.84 -14.47 -3.91
N PHE A 70 8.30 -14.64 -2.68
CA PHE A 70 8.06 -13.66 -1.62
C PHE A 70 8.77 -12.34 -1.91
N VAL A 71 10.04 -12.39 -2.33
CA VAL A 71 10.82 -11.21 -2.73
C VAL A 71 10.13 -10.47 -3.89
N SER A 72 9.62 -11.19 -4.89
CA SER A 72 8.88 -10.60 -6.02
C SER A 72 7.67 -9.79 -5.53
N GLU A 73 6.92 -10.27 -4.54
CA GLU A 73 5.76 -9.53 -3.99
C GLU A 73 6.19 -8.25 -3.22
N VAL A 74 7.34 -8.26 -2.54
CA VAL A 74 7.92 -7.02 -1.97
C VAL A 74 8.24 -6.01 -3.07
N PHE A 75 8.76 -6.48 -4.20
CA PHE A 75 9.02 -5.63 -5.36
C PHE A 75 7.76 -5.18 -6.11
N TRP A 76 6.62 -5.88 -6.01
CA TRP A 76 5.35 -5.39 -6.55
C TRP A 76 4.90 -4.10 -5.87
N ARG A 77 5.05 -4.00 -4.54
CA ARG A 77 4.81 -2.75 -3.80
C ARG A 77 5.74 -1.64 -4.28
N THR A 78 7.02 -1.96 -4.46
CA THR A 78 8.03 -1.00 -4.95
C THR A 78 7.72 -0.52 -6.37
N TYR A 79 7.30 -1.44 -7.23
CA TYR A 79 6.84 -1.16 -8.58
C TYR A 79 5.67 -0.19 -8.58
N PHE A 80 4.63 -0.45 -7.79
CA PHE A 80 3.46 0.43 -7.77
C PHE A 80 3.82 1.83 -7.28
N LYS A 81 4.65 1.97 -6.24
CA LYS A 81 5.13 3.31 -5.81
C LYS A 81 5.88 4.02 -6.92
N GLY A 82 6.89 3.38 -7.52
CA GLY A 82 7.65 3.98 -8.62
C GLY A 82 6.79 4.29 -9.86
N HIS A 83 5.80 3.45 -10.17
CA HIS A 83 4.88 3.68 -11.27
C HIS A 83 3.98 4.89 -11.02
N LEU A 84 3.48 5.06 -9.79
CA LEU A 84 2.65 6.18 -9.43
C LEU A 84 3.44 7.50 -9.41
N GLU A 85 4.72 7.48 -9.05
CA GLU A 85 5.60 8.65 -9.14
C GLU A 85 5.78 9.16 -10.58
N THR A 86 5.81 8.25 -11.56
CA THR A 86 5.89 8.63 -12.98
C THR A 86 4.51 8.79 -13.62
N HIS A 87 3.42 8.46 -12.93
CA HIS A 87 2.04 8.63 -13.41
C HIS A 87 1.14 9.23 -12.33
N PRO A 88 1.50 10.40 -11.75
CA PRO A 88 0.79 10.96 -10.61
C PRO A 88 -0.68 11.29 -10.91
N ALA A 89 -1.01 11.53 -12.18
CA ALA A 89 -2.39 11.73 -12.62
C ALA A 89 -3.30 10.53 -12.29
N ALA A 90 -2.78 9.30 -12.25
CA ALA A 90 -3.56 8.13 -11.86
C ALA A 90 -4.18 8.26 -10.46
N TRP A 91 -3.48 8.95 -9.55
CA TRP A 91 -3.97 9.24 -8.19
C TRP A 91 -4.99 10.37 -8.18
N THR A 92 -4.70 11.49 -8.85
CA THR A 92 -5.63 12.65 -8.88
C THR A 92 -6.92 12.33 -9.63
N ASP A 93 -6.84 11.57 -10.72
CA ASP A 93 -7.98 11.14 -11.52
C ASP A 93 -8.85 10.15 -10.73
N PHE A 94 -8.22 9.24 -9.98
CA PHE A 94 -8.91 8.37 -9.03
C PHE A 94 -9.71 9.18 -8.00
N LEU A 95 -9.10 10.17 -7.35
CA LEU A 95 -9.79 11.00 -6.35
C LEU A 95 -10.95 11.78 -6.96
N ALA A 96 -10.75 12.38 -8.14
CA ALA A 96 -11.78 13.12 -8.86
C ALA A 96 -12.95 12.20 -9.25
N LEU A 97 -12.65 10.99 -9.74
CA LEU A 97 -13.66 10.00 -10.09
C LEU A 97 -14.45 9.51 -8.87
N ALA A 98 -13.77 9.22 -7.77
CA ALA A 98 -14.42 8.83 -6.51
C ALA A 98 -15.37 9.93 -5.99
N ALA A 99 -14.95 11.20 -6.07
CA ALA A 99 -15.80 12.33 -5.70
C ALA A 99 -17.03 12.46 -6.62
N ALA A 100 -16.85 12.33 -7.93
CA ALA A 100 -17.94 12.38 -8.91
C ALA A 100 -18.93 11.22 -8.71
N ASP A 101 -18.45 10.00 -8.50
CA ASP A 101 -19.29 8.83 -8.25
C ASP A 101 -20.05 8.92 -6.92
N ARG A 102 -19.47 9.54 -5.87
CA ARG A 102 -20.23 9.88 -4.66
C ARG A 102 -21.39 10.83 -4.95
N GLY A 103 -21.21 11.80 -5.85
CA GLY A 103 -22.30 12.66 -6.34
C GLY A 103 -23.40 11.86 -7.04
N ARG A 104 -23.03 10.86 -7.85
CA ARG A 104 -23.99 9.97 -8.54
C ARG A 104 -24.81 9.13 -7.57
N LEU A 105 -24.25 8.68 -6.45
CA LEU A 105 -25.02 7.96 -5.42
C LEU A 105 -26.20 8.79 -4.88
N ALA A 106 -26.08 10.12 -4.82
CA ALA A 106 -27.18 10.98 -4.43
C ALA A 106 -28.29 11.07 -5.49
N ALA A 107 -27.91 11.00 -6.77
CA ALA A 107 -28.81 11.16 -7.93
C ALA A 107 -29.44 9.86 -8.43
N GLU A 108 -28.80 8.70 -8.19
CA GLU A 108 -29.17 7.40 -8.74
C GLU A 108 -29.56 6.41 -7.62
N PRO A 109 -30.86 6.30 -7.23
CA PRO A 109 -31.27 5.46 -6.10
C PRO A 109 -30.95 3.98 -6.26
N GLY A 110 -30.94 3.46 -7.49
CA GLY A 110 -30.55 2.08 -7.78
C GLY A 110 -29.08 1.82 -7.47
N LEU A 111 -28.19 2.68 -7.98
CA LEU A 111 -26.75 2.63 -7.71
C LEU A 111 -26.46 2.73 -6.22
N ARG A 112 -27.12 3.67 -5.53
CA ARG A 112 -26.99 3.84 -4.08
C ARG A 112 -27.35 2.60 -3.29
N ARG A 113 -28.49 1.95 -3.59
CA ARG A 113 -28.89 0.72 -2.90
C ARG A 113 -27.87 -0.40 -3.09
N THR A 114 -27.36 -0.59 -4.31
CA THR A 114 -26.34 -1.61 -4.58
C THR A 114 -25.04 -1.30 -3.84
N PHE A 115 -24.61 -0.03 -3.84
CA PHE A 115 -23.42 0.41 -3.11
C PHE A 115 -23.56 0.20 -1.60
N GLU A 116 -24.68 0.63 -1.00
CA GLU A 116 -24.96 0.48 0.43
C GLU A 116 -25.04 -0.99 0.85
N ALA A 117 -25.63 -1.86 0.02
CA ALA A 117 -25.63 -3.30 0.26
C ALA A 117 -24.21 -3.88 0.19
N ALA A 118 -23.39 -3.42 -0.76
CA ALA A 118 -22.03 -3.90 -0.94
C ALA A 118 -21.11 -3.55 0.23
N ILE A 119 -21.07 -2.27 0.65
CA ILE A 119 -20.20 -1.84 1.76
C ILE A 119 -20.67 -2.38 3.12
N ALA A 120 -21.94 -2.78 3.24
CA ALA A 120 -22.48 -3.39 4.44
C ALA A 120 -22.40 -4.92 4.46
N GLY A 121 -21.87 -5.54 3.40
CA GLY A 121 -21.82 -6.99 3.24
C GLY A 121 -23.21 -7.63 3.30
N ARG A 122 -24.15 -7.14 2.48
CA ARG A 122 -25.53 -7.65 2.36
C ARG A 122 -25.99 -7.76 0.91
N THR A 123 -25.09 -8.10 0.00
CA THR A 123 -25.40 -8.31 -1.41
C THR A 123 -26.07 -9.65 -1.68
N GLY A 124 -25.91 -10.62 -0.77
CA GLY A 124 -26.31 -12.01 -0.96
C GLY A 124 -25.31 -12.83 -1.77
N ILE A 125 -24.14 -12.28 -2.10
CA ILE A 125 -23.06 -13.00 -2.80
C ILE A 125 -22.14 -13.61 -1.74
N ASP A 126 -22.13 -14.94 -1.68
CA ASP A 126 -21.29 -15.72 -0.76
C ASP A 126 -19.81 -15.38 -0.91
N GLY A 127 -19.10 -15.25 0.21
CA GLY A 127 -17.73 -14.74 0.28
C GLY A 127 -17.61 -13.22 0.15
N PHE A 128 -18.30 -12.57 -0.80
CA PHE A 128 -18.21 -11.11 -0.95
C PHE A 128 -18.69 -10.38 0.31
N ASP A 129 -19.82 -10.80 0.85
CA ASP A 129 -20.42 -10.19 2.04
C ASP A 129 -19.52 -10.35 3.28
N ASP A 130 -18.95 -11.54 3.48
CA ASP A 130 -17.96 -11.82 4.52
C ASP A 130 -16.69 -10.96 4.37
N TRP A 131 -16.15 -10.82 3.15
CA TRP A 131 -14.97 -9.98 2.93
C TRP A 131 -15.25 -8.50 3.18
N ALA A 132 -16.45 -8.00 2.85
CA ALA A 132 -16.84 -6.63 3.14
C ALA A 132 -16.85 -6.36 4.65
N GLN A 133 -17.43 -7.28 5.43
CA GLN A 133 -17.49 -7.19 6.89
C GLN A 133 -16.10 -7.35 7.50
N GLN A 134 -15.34 -8.37 7.10
CA GLN A 134 -13.97 -8.61 7.56
C GLN A 134 -13.07 -7.41 7.32
N LEU A 135 -13.17 -6.74 6.16
CA LEU A 135 -12.40 -5.54 5.88
C LEU A 135 -12.69 -4.42 6.89
N VAL A 136 -13.96 -4.17 7.21
CA VAL A 136 -14.35 -3.12 8.16
C VAL A 136 -13.93 -3.46 9.59
N GLU A 137 -14.09 -4.73 9.98
CA GLU A 137 -13.82 -5.21 11.34
C GLU A 137 -12.33 -5.33 11.65
N THR A 138 -11.54 -5.85 10.69
CA THR A 138 -10.13 -6.20 10.92
C THR A 138 -9.16 -5.24 10.24
N GLY A 139 -9.63 -4.48 9.25
CA GLY A 139 -8.78 -3.63 8.41
C GLY A 139 -7.79 -4.40 7.55
N TRP A 140 -8.01 -5.69 7.29
CA TRP A 140 -7.15 -6.52 6.44
C TRP A 140 -7.93 -7.56 5.65
N LEU A 141 -7.51 -7.79 4.41
CA LEU A 141 -7.97 -8.89 3.56
C LEU A 141 -6.79 -9.59 2.89
N HIS A 142 -6.94 -10.90 2.66
CA HIS A 142 -6.01 -11.68 1.85
C HIS A 142 -6.00 -11.16 0.40
N ASN A 143 -4.83 -11.16 -0.28
CA ASN A 143 -4.72 -10.57 -1.62
C ASN A 143 -5.68 -11.17 -2.65
N HIS A 144 -5.86 -12.51 -2.65
CA HIS A 144 -6.85 -13.15 -3.52
C HIS A 144 -8.29 -12.69 -3.22
N ALA A 145 -8.66 -12.58 -1.93
CA ALA A 145 -9.96 -12.03 -1.55
C ALA A 145 -10.14 -10.59 -2.03
N ARG A 146 -9.09 -9.75 -1.98
CA ARG A 146 -9.11 -8.39 -2.55
C ARG A 146 -9.38 -8.41 -4.07
N MET A 147 -8.74 -9.31 -4.80
CA MET A 147 -8.92 -9.44 -6.25
C MET A 147 -10.34 -9.92 -6.60
N TRP A 148 -10.86 -10.92 -5.89
CA TRP A 148 -12.23 -11.39 -6.07
C TRP A 148 -13.25 -10.30 -5.72
N PHE A 149 -13.07 -9.65 -4.57
CA PHE A 149 -13.92 -8.54 -4.13
C PHE A 149 -13.98 -7.44 -5.19
N ALA A 150 -12.83 -6.95 -5.67
CA ALA A 150 -12.78 -5.90 -6.68
C ALA A 150 -13.43 -6.33 -8.00
N SER A 151 -13.23 -7.58 -8.43
CA SER A 151 -13.84 -8.09 -9.65
C SER A 151 -15.37 -8.20 -9.53
N ILE A 152 -15.87 -8.74 -8.43
CA ILE A 152 -17.32 -8.82 -8.15
C ILE A 152 -17.93 -7.42 -8.05
N TRP A 153 -17.25 -6.48 -7.37
CA TRP A 153 -17.66 -5.09 -7.27
C TRP A 153 -17.87 -4.45 -8.65
N ILE A 154 -16.87 -4.58 -9.53
CA ILE A 154 -16.86 -3.90 -10.83
C ILE A 154 -17.82 -4.58 -11.80
N PHE A 155 -17.75 -5.92 -11.92
CA PHE A 155 -18.39 -6.63 -13.03
C PHE A 155 -19.72 -7.26 -12.66
N THR A 156 -19.82 -7.87 -11.48
CA THR A 156 -21.08 -8.51 -11.04
C THR A 156 -22.07 -7.48 -10.49
N LEU A 157 -21.61 -6.61 -9.57
CA LEU A 157 -22.45 -5.58 -8.97
C LEU A 157 -22.57 -4.33 -9.85
N ARG A 158 -21.71 -4.19 -10.88
CA ARG A 158 -21.65 -3.03 -11.79
C ARG A 158 -21.50 -1.70 -11.06
N LEU A 159 -20.73 -1.72 -9.96
CA LEU A 159 -20.41 -0.53 -9.19
C LEU A 159 -19.16 0.17 -9.76
N PRO A 160 -19.10 1.51 -9.69
CA PRO A 160 -17.90 2.25 -10.09
C PRO A 160 -16.67 1.80 -9.29
N TRP A 161 -15.58 1.47 -9.98
CA TRP A 161 -14.36 0.94 -9.35
C TRP A 161 -13.75 1.93 -8.35
N ALA A 162 -13.86 3.24 -8.60
CA ALA A 162 -13.31 4.28 -7.74
C ALA A 162 -13.97 4.29 -6.36
N LEU A 163 -15.27 3.99 -6.26
CA LEU A 163 -15.95 3.86 -4.98
C LEU A 163 -15.44 2.65 -4.18
N GLY A 164 -15.11 1.54 -4.85
CA GLY A 164 -14.55 0.35 -4.21
C GLY A 164 -13.10 0.57 -3.75
N ALA A 165 -12.29 1.22 -4.59
CA ALA A 165 -10.94 1.62 -4.23
C ALA A 165 -10.92 2.61 -3.05
N ASP A 166 -11.84 3.56 -3.01
CA ASP A 166 -12.04 4.50 -1.91
C ASP A 166 -12.51 3.80 -0.62
N PHE A 167 -13.42 2.82 -0.72
CA PHE A 167 -13.81 1.98 0.42
C PHE A 167 -12.60 1.21 0.99
N PHE A 168 -11.80 0.56 0.13
CA PHE A 168 -10.59 -0.14 0.54
C PHE A 168 -9.58 0.79 1.23
N LEU A 169 -9.30 1.95 0.63
CA LEU A 169 -8.32 2.88 1.16
C LEU A 169 -8.69 3.41 2.55
N ARG A 170 -9.99 3.54 2.85
CA ARG A 170 -10.50 4.01 4.14
C ARG A 170 -10.41 2.96 5.25
N HIS A 171 -10.52 1.67 4.91
CA HIS A 171 -10.61 0.60 5.89
C HIS A 171 -9.31 -0.22 6.05
N LEU A 172 -8.47 -0.29 5.02
CA LEU A 172 -7.24 -1.07 5.07
C LEU A 172 -6.19 -0.44 5.99
N LEU A 173 -5.70 -1.21 6.97
CA LEU A 173 -4.52 -0.86 7.76
C LEU A 173 -3.27 -0.70 6.88
N ASP A 174 -3.24 -1.36 5.73
CA ASP A 174 -2.19 -1.25 4.71
C ASP A 174 -2.60 -0.39 3.50
N GLY A 175 -3.61 0.48 3.66
CA GLY A 175 -4.10 1.39 2.62
C GLY A 175 -3.01 2.30 2.05
N ASP A 176 -2.35 1.85 0.99
CA ASP A 176 -1.30 2.53 0.25
C ASP A 176 -1.88 3.18 -1.01
N PRO A 177 -1.69 4.49 -1.25
CA PRO A 177 -2.20 5.16 -2.44
C PRO A 177 -1.80 4.46 -3.74
N ALA A 178 -0.54 4.08 -3.88
CA ALA A 178 -0.05 3.44 -5.10
C ALA A 178 -0.58 2.02 -5.25
N SER A 179 -0.40 1.17 -4.24
CA SER A 179 -0.80 -0.23 -4.31
C SER A 179 -2.32 -0.36 -4.46
N ASN A 180 -3.11 0.43 -3.73
CA ASN A 180 -4.57 0.39 -3.83
C ASN A 180 -5.08 0.87 -5.18
N THR A 181 -4.70 2.08 -5.61
CA THR A 181 -5.21 2.65 -6.86
C THR A 181 -4.79 1.82 -8.07
N LEU A 182 -3.53 1.38 -8.15
CA LEU A 182 -3.04 0.62 -9.29
C LEU A 182 -3.53 -0.83 -9.30
N SER A 183 -3.75 -1.47 -8.14
CA SER A 183 -4.38 -2.80 -8.09
C SER A 183 -5.84 -2.78 -8.55
N TRP A 184 -6.63 -1.78 -8.14
CA TRP A 184 -8.01 -1.65 -8.62
C TRP A 184 -8.06 -1.38 -10.13
N ARG A 185 -7.18 -0.52 -10.64
CA ARG A 185 -7.02 -0.29 -12.09
C ARG A 185 -6.59 -1.56 -12.82
N TRP A 186 -5.75 -2.39 -12.22
CA TRP A 186 -5.35 -3.68 -12.79
C TRP A 186 -6.52 -4.66 -12.88
N VAL A 187 -7.32 -4.80 -11.82
CA VAL A 187 -8.53 -5.65 -11.85
C VAL A 187 -9.52 -5.16 -12.91
N ALA A 188 -9.70 -3.85 -13.04
CA ALA A 188 -10.59 -3.24 -14.02
C ALA A 188 -10.14 -3.38 -15.49
N GLY A 189 -8.87 -3.73 -15.73
CA GLY A 189 -8.27 -3.74 -17.08
C GLY A 189 -7.75 -2.39 -17.57
N LEU A 190 -7.63 -1.41 -16.67
CA LEU A 190 -7.14 -0.05 -16.94
C LEU A 190 -5.62 0.07 -16.81
N HIS A 191 -4.96 -0.78 -16.00
CA HIS A 191 -3.49 -0.76 -15.87
C HIS A 191 -2.78 -1.36 -17.09
N THR A 192 -3.38 -2.38 -17.70
CA THR A 192 -2.96 -2.90 -19.00
C THR A 192 -4.22 -3.08 -19.84
N ARG A 193 -4.41 -2.17 -20.79
CA ARG A 193 -5.65 -2.06 -21.58
C ARG A 193 -6.11 -3.43 -22.10
N GLY A 194 -7.35 -3.78 -21.78
CA GLY A 194 -7.99 -5.02 -22.20
C GLY A 194 -7.64 -6.25 -21.35
N LYS A 195 -6.78 -6.15 -20.34
CA LYS A 195 -6.41 -7.25 -19.44
C LYS A 195 -6.98 -7.02 -18.04
N HIS A 196 -8.24 -7.41 -17.86
CA HIS A 196 -8.92 -7.34 -16.57
C HIS A 196 -8.85 -8.69 -15.83
N TYR A 197 -9.09 -8.67 -14.53
CA TYR A 197 -9.18 -9.88 -13.70
C TYR A 197 -10.64 -10.22 -13.41
N VAL A 198 -11.01 -11.48 -13.65
CA VAL A 198 -12.37 -11.98 -13.46
C VAL A 198 -12.41 -12.99 -12.31
N ALA A 199 -13.23 -12.71 -11.30
CA ALA A 199 -13.57 -13.66 -10.25
C ALA A 199 -14.32 -14.85 -10.85
N ARG A 200 -13.91 -16.06 -10.46
CA ARG A 200 -14.50 -17.33 -10.92
C ARG A 200 -14.97 -18.10 -9.70
N ALA A 201 -16.20 -18.62 -9.72
CA ALA A 201 -16.75 -19.34 -8.58
C ALA A 201 -15.90 -20.58 -8.22
N GLU A 202 -15.42 -21.30 -9.24
CA GLU A 202 -14.49 -22.44 -9.04
C GLU A 202 -13.19 -22.01 -8.35
N ASN A 203 -12.63 -20.86 -8.74
CA ASN A 203 -11.39 -20.35 -8.16
C ASN A 203 -11.59 -19.94 -6.69
N ILE A 204 -12.68 -19.22 -6.40
CA ILE A 204 -13.04 -18.84 -5.03
C ILE A 204 -13.20 -20.09 -4.17
N ARG A 205 -14.01 -21.06 -4.61
CA ARG A 205 -14.22 -22.32 -3.89
C ARG A 205 -12.91 -23.04 -3.60
N ARG A 206 -12.07 -23.24 -4.62
CA ARG A 206 -10.79 -23.95 -4.50
C ARG A 206 -9.84 -23.27 -3.52
N TYR A 207 -9.66 -21.96 -3.66
CA TYR A 207 -8.67 -21.21 -2.88
C TYR A 207 -9.21 -20.67 -1.56
N THR A 208 -10.48 -20.94 -1.24
CA THR A 208 -11.04 -20.76 0.10
C THR A 208 -11.25 -22.10 0.81
N GLU A 209 -10.76 -23.20 0.23
CA GLU A 209 -10.91 -24.57 0.76
C GLU A 209 -12.39 -24.90 1.04
N ASP A 210 -13.25 -24.63 0.05
CA ASP A 210 -14.71 -24.84 0.09
C ASP A 210 -15.49 -23.98 1.11
N ARG A 211 -14.84 -22.97 1.72
CA ARG A 211 -15.49 -22.03 2.64
C ARG A 211 -16.57 -21.19 1.95
N PHE A 212 -16.39 -20.87 0.66
CA PHE A 212 -17.34 -20.10 -0.13
C PHE A 212 -17.66 -20.75 -1.49
N ASP A 213 -18.92 -20.64 -1.92
CA ASP A 213 -19.42 -21.10 -3.21
C ASP A 213 -20.37 -20.06 -3.85
N PRO A 214 -19.82 -18.93 -4.33
CA PRO A 214 -20.64 -17.85 -4.88
C PRO A 214 -21.39 -18.27 -6.14
N ARG A 215 -22.61 -17.75 -6.27
CA ARG A 215 -23.49 -17.96 -7.43
C ARG A 215 -23.75 -16.64 -8.13
N ASN A 216 -24.13 -16.73 -9.42
CA ASN A 216 -24.51 -15.59 -10.25
C ASN A 216 -23.41 -14.53 -10.43
N LEU A 217 -22.14 -14.95 -10.44
CA LEU A 217 -21.04 -14.06 -10.83
C LEU A 217 -21.09 -13.78 -12.33
N ASP A 218 -20.76 -12.54 -12.71
CA ASP A 218 -20.42 -12.26 -14.10
C ASP A 218 -18.99 -12.73 -14.37
N GLU A 219 -18.86 -13.94 -14.95
CA GLU A 219 -17.58 -14.57 -15.24
C GLU A 219 -17.03 -14.27 -16.65
N TYR A 220 -17.76 -13.49 -17.46
CA TYR A 220 -17.33 -13.12 -18.82
C TYR A 220 -17.57 -11.63 -19.13
N PRO A 221 -17.18 -10.70 -18.23
CA PRO A 221 -17.34 -9.29 -18.49
C PRO A 221 -16.33 -8.79 -19.52
N ASP A 222 -16.63 -7.62 -20.11
CA ASP A 222 -15.64 -6.85 -20.85
C ASP A 222 -14.77 -6.01 -19.89
N ALA A 223 -13.52 -5.76 -20.29
CA ALA A 223 -12.66 -4.82 -19.56
C ALA A 223 -13.27 -3.41 -19.57
N LEU A 224 -13.02 -2.64 -18.51
CA LEU A 224 -13.28 -1.20 -18.58
C LEU A 224 -12.33 -0.54 -19.58
N ASP A 225 -12.80 0.50 -20.26
CA ASP A 225 -11.98 1.32 -21.15
C ASP A 225 -11.80 2.71 -20.53
N GLU A 226 -10.63 3.30 -20.75
CA GLU A 226 -10.36 4.70 -20.44
C GLU A 226 -9.86 5.39 -21.72
N PRO A 227 -10.48 6.51 -22.14
CA PRO A 227 -10.12 7.16 -23.40
C PRO A 227 -8.65 7.59 -23.46
N MET A 228 -8.11 8.04 -22.34
CA MET A 228 -6.74 8.50 -22.23
C MET A 228 -6.13 8.01 -20.91
N PRO A 229 -5.17 7.08 -20.94
CA PRO A 229 -4.47 6.67 -19.73
C PRO A 229 -3.62 7.82 -19.17
N PRO A 230 -3.33 7.82 -17.86
CA PRO A 230 -2.41 8.76 -17.23
C PRO A 230 -1.09 8.84 -18.00
N ARG A 231 -0.64 10.06 -18.29
CA ARG A 231 0.61 10.28 -19.02
C ARG A 231 1.82 10.10 -18.12
N GLU A 232 2.85 9.45 -18.65
CA GLU A 232 4.16 9.35 -17.99
C GLU A 232 4.81 10.74 -17.85
N VAL A 233 5.31 11.04 -16.66
CA VAL A 233 6.16 12.21 -16.34
C VAL A 233 7.53 11.73 -15.85
N ALA A 234 8.53 12.59 -15.98
CA ALA A 234 9.86 12.29 -15.45
C ALA A 234 9.82 12.14 -13.92
N LEU A 235 10.52 11.13 -13.41
CA LEU A 235 10.70 10.97 -11.97
C LEU A 235 11.46 12.20 -11.43
N PRO A 236 10.90 12.95 -10.47
CA PRO A 236 11.58 14.12 -9.91
C PRO A 236 12.92 13.76 -9.26
N ALA A 237 13.89 14.66 -9.28
CA ALA A 237 15.16 14.45 -8.57
C ALA A 237 14.95 14.53 -7.05
N ALA A 238 15.67 13.69 -6.31
CA ALA A 238 15.75 13.79 -4.85
C ALA A 238 16.72 14.91 -4.44
N ASP A 239 16.49 15.49 -3.27
CA ASP A 239 17.42 16.45 -2.69
C ASP A 239 18.61 15.75 -2.06
N ALA A 240 19.73 16.45 -1.96
CA ALA A 240 20.88 15.99 -1.19
C ALA A 240 20.69 16.35 0.29
N ALA A 241 21.18 15.49 1.19
CA ALA A 241 21.22 15.81 2.60
C ALA A 241 22.17 17.01 2.83
N PRO A 242 21.75 18.04 3.58
CA PRO A 242 22.61 19.17 3.88
C PRO A 242 23.68 18.76 4.90
N SER A 243 24.61 19.67 5.18
CA SER A 243 25.52 19.55 6.33
C SER A 243 25.02 20.38 7.51
N GLY A 244 25.45 20.03 8.72
CA GLY A 244 25.10 20.78 9.92
C GLY A 244 23.75 20.41 10.52
N ASP A 245 23.21 21.29 11.36
CA ASP A 245 22.03 21.01 12.18
C ASP A 245 20.74 21.07 11.35
N VAL A 246 19.89 20.05 11.50
CA VAL A 246 18.60 19.94 10.80
C VAL A 246 17.47 19.53 11.72
N ALA A 247 16.25 19.84 11.29
CA ALA A 247 15.02 19.26 11.82
C ALA A 247 14.56 18.11 10.91
N LEU A 248 14.40 16.91 11.46
CA LEU A 248 13.89 15.74 10.72
C LEU A 248 12.36 15.69 10.82
N LEU A 249 11.68 15.64 9.68
CA LEU A 249 10.24 15.44 9.60
C LEU A 249 9.95 13.97 9.24
N LEU A 250 9.14 13.30 10.06
CA LEU A 250 8.61 11.96 9.81
C LEU A 250 7.18 12.05 9.27
N HIS A 251 6.81 11.13 8.39
CA HIS A 251 5.46 11.03 7.84
C HIS A 251 5.03 9.57 7.69
N LEU A 252 3.74 9.31 7.49
CA LEU A 252 3.19 7.95 7.49
C LEU A 252 3.72 7.04 6.36
N ASP A 253 4.27 7.59 5.28
CA ASP A 253 4.93 6.79 4.24
C ASP A 253 6.35 6.32 4.60
N ASP A 254 6.95 6.87 5.65
CA ASP A 254 8.30 6.51 6.08
C ASP A 254 8.55 6.82 7.56
N LEU A 255 8.48 5.78 8.39
CA LEU A 255 8.68 5.84 9.84
C LEU A 255 9.96 5.11 10.27
N HIS A 256 10.97 5.06 9.40
CA HIS A 256 12.29 4.46 9.69
C HIS A 256 13.43 5.49 9.71
N PRO A 257 13.46 6.41 10.68
CA PRO A 257 14.49 7.46 10.77
C PRO A 257 15.93 6.93 10.83
N GLU A 258 16.14 5.74 11.40
CA GLU A 258 17.46 5.23 11.78
C GLU A 258 18.38 4.94 10.59
N SER A 259 17.79 4.69 9.41
CA SER A 259 18.50 4.35 8.18
C SER A 259 18.32 5.37 7.05
N LEU A 260 17.74 6.54 7.34
CA LEU A 260 17.64 7.60 6.34
C LEU A 260 19.06 8.11 5.99
N PRO A 261 19.41 8.32 4.70
CA PRO A 261 20.77 8.70 4.29
C PRO A 261 21.03 10.19 4.58
N LEU A 262 21.18 10.54 5.85
CA LEU A 262 21.36 11.91 6.35
C LEU A 262 22.77 12.48 6.07
N GLY A 263 23.72 11.66 5.64
CA GLY A 263 25.09 12.11 5.34
C GLY A 263 25.75 12.81 6.53
N ALA A 264 26.16 14.06 6.34
CA ALA A 264 26.78 14.91 7.37
C ALA A 264 25.77 15.77 8.16
N ALA A 265 24.47 15.60 7.93
CA ALA A 265 23.44 16.30 8.71
C ALA A 265 23.36 15.75 10.14
N ARG A 266 23.24 16.66 11.11
CA ARG A 266 22.99 16.33 12.51
C ARG A 266 21.55 16.68 12.87
N VAL A 267 20.75 15.65 13.12
CA VAL A 267 19.36 15.85 13.56
C VAL A 267 19.35 16.37 14.98
N VAL A 268 18.78 17.56 15.19
CA VAL A 268 18.68 18.19 16.53
C VAL A 268 17.22 18.37 16.99
N ARG A 269 16.27 17.99 16.13
CA ARG A 269 14.84 18.01 16.41
C ARG A 269 14.10 17.07 15.47
N VAL A 270 13.04 16.43 15.97
CA VAL A 270 12.19 15.55 15.16
C VAL A 270 10.73 16.00 15.25
N GLY A 271 10.07 16.10 14.11
CA GLY A 271 8.66 16.42 13.96
C GLY A 271 7.90 15.26 13.32
N GLY A 272 6.69 14.95 13.81
CA GLY A 272 5.81 13.95 13.21
C GLY A 272 4.62 14.60 12.49
N LEU A 273 4.42 14.25 11.23
CA LEU A 273 3.30 14.69 10.40
C LEU A 273 2.38 13.51 10.06
N ILE A 274 1.12 13.60 10.46
CA ILE A 274 0.10 12.59 10.17
C ILE A 274 -0.87 13.16 9.14
N ALA A 275 -0.98 12.49 8.00
CA ALA A 275 -1.96 12.79 6.97
C ALA A 275 -2.63 11.50 6.50
N HIS A 276 -3.91 11.35 6.81
CA HIS A 276 -4.71 10.20 6.42
C HIS A 276 -5.30 10.39 5.03
N ALA A 277 -5.70 9.28 4.40
CA ALA A 277 -6.67 9.36 3.33
C ALA A 277 -8.00 9.95 3.85
N GLU A 278 -8.74 10.65 2.99
CA GLU A 278 -10.04 11.20 3.33
C GLU A 278 -10.99 10.08 3.78
N GLY A 279 -11.65 10.27 4.93
CA GLY A 279 -12.58 9.28 5.48
C GLY A 279 -11.94 8.02 6.04
N ALA A 280 -10.63 8.00 6.30
CA ALA A 280 -9.97 6.87 6.97
C ALA A 280 -10.68 6.47 8.27
N SER A 281 -10.93 5.17 8.42
CA SER A 281 -11.61 4.59 9.57
C SER A 281 -10.85 4.84 10.87
N GLU A 282 -11.56 4.77 12.00
CA GLU A 282 -10.96 4.94 13.32
C GLU A 282 -9.81 3.95 13.57
N ALA A 283 -9.95 2.70 13.14
CA ALA A 283 -8.90 1.68 13.25
C ALA A 283 -7.62 2.07 12.50
N VAL A 284 -7.75 2.58 11.27
CA VAL A 284 -6.61 3.08 10.48
C VAL A 284 -5.96 4.28 11.17
N ARG A 285 -6.76 5.26 11.61
CA ARG A 285 -6.25 6.45 12.30
C ARG A 285 -5.53 6.11 13.61
N ALA A 286 -6.06 5.15 14.36
CA ALA A 286 -5.43 4.66 15.59
C ALA A 286 -4.10 3.94 15.30
N ALA A 287 -4.05 3.12 14.25
CA ALA A 287 -2.82 2.45 13.82
C ALA A 287 -1.74 3.44 13.35
N ASP A 288 -2.13 4.46 12.58
CA ASP A 288 -1.25 5.57 12.15
C ASP A 288 -0.68 6.32 13.34
N ALA A 289 -1.53 6.70 14.31
CA ALA A 289 -1.09 7.41 15.50
C ALA A 289 -0.15 6.56 16.36
N ALA A 290 -0.42 5.26 16.49
CA ALA A 290 0.46 4.34 17.22
C ALA A 290 1.83 4.17 16.52
N ALA A 291 1.84 4.02 15.20
CA ALA A 291 3.06 3.90 14.41
C ALA A 291 3.90 5.19 14.48
N MET A 292 3.27 6.36 14.40
CA MET A 292 3.95 7.65 14.52
C MET A 292 4.58 7.82 15.91
N ARG A 293 3.86 7.46 16.99
CA ARG A 293 4.42 7.52 18.35
C ARG A 293 5.65 6.64 18.50
N ASP A 294 5.56 5.38 18.05
CA ASP A 294 6.71 4.45 18.03
C ASP A 294 7.91 5.03 17.27
N ALA A 295 7.67 5.68 16.13
CA ALA A 295 8.72 6.29 15.33
C ALA A 295 9.35 7.52 15.98
N LEU A 296 8.54 8.37 16.63
CA LEU A 296 9.04 9.53 17.37
C LEU A 296 9.88 9.11 18.58
N ASP A 297 9.45 8.10 19.33
CA ASP A 297 10.19 7.56 20.47
C ASP A 297 11.54 6.99 20.03
N ARG A 298 11.55 6.19 18.94
CA ARG A 298 12.79 5.68 18.34
C ARG A 298 13.70 6.79 17.83
N ALA A 299 13.13 7.82 17.18
CA ALA A 299 13.90 8.95 16.68
C ALA A 299 14.53 9.77 17.81
N ALA A 300 13.77 10.06 18.88
CA ALA A 300 14.26 10.76 20.06
C ALA A 300 15.47 10.03 20.66
N ALA A 301 15.36 8.71 20.84
CA ALA A 301 16.45 7.88 21.35
C ALA A 301 17.64 7.83 20.38
N ARG A 302 17.40 7.71 19.07
CA ARG A 302 18.45 7.59 18.05
C ARG A 302 19.29 8.86 17.89
N PHE A 303 18.67 10.02 18.01
CA PHE A 303 19.30 11.32 17.75
C PHE A 303 19.55 12.15 19.02
N ASP A 304 19.14 11.66 20.18
CA ASP A 304 19.26 12.35 21.48
C ASP A 304 18.70 13.79 21.42
N CYS A 305 17.47 13.92 20.93
CA CYS A 305 16.82 15.21 20.77
C CYS A 305 15.30 15.16 20.99
N SER A 306 14.66 16.33 21.06
CA SER A 306 13.22 16.43 21.22
C SER A 306 12.49 15.90 19.97
N ALA A 307 11.54 15.00 20.17
CA ALA A 307 10.63 14.50 19.15
C ALA A 307 9.17 14.77 19.55
N GLY A 308 8.33 15.19 18.60
CA GLY A 308 6.92 15.46 18.85
C GLY A 308 6.14 15.80 17.57
N PRO A 309 4.87 16.21 17.69
CA PRO A 309 4.08 16.64 16.53
C PRO A 309 4.70 17.84 15.80
N ALA A 310 4.69 17.82 14.47
CA ALA A 310 5.18 18.90 13.62
C ALA A 310 4.16 20.06 13.52
N THR A 311 3.90 20.77 14.61
CA THR A 311 2.91 21.87 14.68
C THR A 311 3.55 23.24 14.91
N GLY A 312 2.99 24.29 14.32
CA GLY A 312 3.50 25.66 14.49
C GLY A 312 4.95 25.81 14.03
N ALA A 313 5.75 26.56 14.78
CA ALA A 313 7.17 26.79 14.49
C ALA A 313 8.08 25.65 15.04
N TRP A 314 7.66 24.39 14.93
CA TRP A 314 8.37 23.25 15.52
C TRP A 314 9.83 23.18 15.05
N ALA A 315 10.14 23.45 13.78
CA ALA A 315 11.50 23.43 13.24
C ALA A 315 12.32 24.69 13.59
N GLY A 316 11.69 25.80 13.98
CA GLY A 316 12.36 27.09 14.14
C GLY A 316 13.01 27.55 12.83
N ALA A 317 14.29 27.90 12.87
CA ALA A 317 15.09 28.30 11.71
C ALA A 317 15.90 27.15 11.07
N LEU A 318 15.73 25.92 11.55
CA LEU A 318 16.47 24.76 11.04
C LEU A 318 15.99 24.39 9.63
N PRO A 319 16.89 23.98 8.72
CA PRO A 319 16.50 23.29 7.50
C PRO A 319 15.70 22.03 7.85
N VAL A 320 14.56 21.84 7.19
CA VAL A 320 13.72 20.64 7.38
C VAL A 320 14.10 19.59 6.34
N VAL A 321 14.39 18.38 6.81
CA VAL A 321 14.72 17.23 5.99
C VAL A 321 13.68 16.14 6.24
N THR A 322 13.25 15.43 5.19
CA THR A 322 12.32 14.30 5.28
C THR A 322 12.75 13.18 4.33
N ALA A 323 12.32 11.95 4.62
CA ALA A 323 12.28 10.93 3.58
C ALA A 323 11.36 11.37 2.44
N TRP A 324 11.58 10.85 1.23
CA TRP A 324 10.69 11.08 0.11
C TRP A 324 9.31 10.51 0.41
N ALA A 325 8.29 11.37 0.51
CA ALA A 325 6.89 10.95 0.54
C ALA A 325 6.42 10.65 -0.89
N PRO A 326 6.03 9.40 -1.21
CA PRO A 326 5.44 9.09 -2.51
C PRO A 326 4.08 9.79 -2.70
N VAL A 327 3.62 9.88 -3.94
CA VAL A 327 2.31 10.41 -4.33
C VAL A 327 1.22 9.86 -3.42
N GLY A 328 0.53 10.75 -2.71
CA GLY A 328 -0.45 10.40 -1.70
C GLY A 328 -0.65 11.47 -0.63
N PRO A 329 -1.42 11.17 0.44
CA PRO A 329 -1.75 12.13 1.49
C PRO A 329 -0.54 12.78 2.17
N SER A 330 0.50 11.99 2.49
CA SER A 330 1.73 12.51 3.11
C SER A 330 2.39 13.58 2.24
N ALA A 331 2.56 13.30 0.94
CA ALA A 331 3.19 14.23 0.00
C ALA A 331 2.37 15.52 -0.20
N ALA A 332 1.04 15.42 -0.18
CA ALA A 332 0.14 16.56 -0.40
C ALA A 332 0.17 17.61 0.73
N VAL A 333 0.64 17.24 1.92
CA VAL A 333 0.69 18.13 3.09
C VAL A 333 2.12 18.48 3.53
N LEU A 334 3.13 18.05 2.77
CA LEU A 334 4.51 18.42 3.07
C LEU A 334 4.68 19.95 2.97
N PRO A 335 5.47 20.59 3.85
CA PRO A 335 5.82 22.00 3.70
C PRO A 335 6.56 22.25 2.38
N GLU A 336 6.36 23.41 1.76
CA GLU A 336 7.04 23.74 0.48
C GLU A 336 8.57 23.77 0.61
N ALA A 337 9.09 24.26 1.74
CA ALA A 337 10.52 24.38 2.00
C ALA A 337 11.05 23.18 2.80
N VAL A 338 11.00 21.97 2.21
CA VAL A 338 11.54 20.75 2.80
C VAL A 338 12.46 20.02 1.82
N LEU A 339 13.61 19.55 2.31
CA LEU A 339 14.53 18.71 1.55
C LEU A 339 14.07 17.25 1.63
N ARG A 340 13.84 16.62 0.48
CA ARG A 340 13.27 15.27 0.36
C ARG A 340 14.33 14.28 -0.08
N LEU A 341 14.76 13.42 0.84
CA LEU A 341 15.77 12.40 0.60
C LEU A 341 15.13 11.11 0.12
N ARG A 342 15.51 10.62 -1.07
CA ARG A 342 15.06 9.32 -1.55
C ARG A 342 15.93 8.21 -0.96
N ARG A 343 15.30 7.11 -0.54
CA ARG A 343 16.03 5.93 -0.07
C ARG A 343 16.78 5.27 -1.22
N PRO A 344 17.95 4.65 -0.97
CA PRO A 344 18.68 3.90 -1.99
C PRO A 344 17.82 2.83 -2.69
N TRP A 345 16.96 2.14 -1.94
CA TRP A 345 16.00 1.17 -2.46
C TRP A 345 15.09 1.77 -3.56
N ASP A 346 14.49 2.92 -3.26
CA ASP A 346 13.58 3.62 -4.18
C ASP A 346 14.35 4.22 -5.37
N GLU A 347 15.50 4.84 -5.11
CA GLU A 347 16.38 5.43 -6.13
C GLU A 347 16.83 4.38 -7.17
N ALA A 348 17.11 3.15 -6.73
CA ALA A 348 17.52 2.07 -7.61
C ALA A 348 16.35 1.43 -8.38
N ALA A 349 15.18 1.30 -7.76
CA ALA A 349 14.06 0.52 -8.28
C ALA A 349 13.02 1.33 -9.07
N TRP A 350 12.71 2.57 -8.66
CA TRP A 350 11.66 3.37 -9.30
C TRP A 350 11.93 3.71 -10.77
N PRO A 351 13.17 3.99 -11.22
CA PRO A 351 13.47 4.18 -12.65
C PRO A 351 13.14 2.97 -13.55
N LEU A 352 12.94 1.79 -12.95
CA LEU A 352 12.57 0.54 -13.64
C LEU A 352 11.07 0.26 -13.59
N SER A 353 10.28 1.13 -12.96
CA SER A 353 8.86 0.91 -12.62
C SER A 353 7.87 1.70 -13.49
N ASN A 354 8.36 2.46 -14.48
CA ASN A 354 7.54 3.28 -15.37
C ASN A 354 6.81 2.50 -16.49
N ARG A 355 7.12 1.22 -16.69
CA ARG A 355 6.48 0.35 -17.71
C ARG A 355 5.84 -0.86 -17.05
N GLY A 356 5.81 -2.02 -17.71
CA GLY A 356 5.36 -3.27 -17.08
C GLY A 356 6.33 -3.81 -16.03
N TYR A 357 5.81 -4.53 -15.03
CA TYR A 357 6.57 -5.10 -13.91
C TYR A 357 7.75 -6.00 -14.34
N SER A 358 7.70 -6.61 -15.52
CA SER A 358 8.77 -7.48 -16.03
C SER A 358 10.15 -6.81 -16.05
N ARG A 359 10.22 -5.51 -16.32
CA ARG A 359 11.49 -4.76 -16.33
C ARG A 359 12.11 -4.71 -14.94
N LEU A 360 11.33 -4.39 -13.91
CA LEU A 360 11.79 -4.40 -12.53
C LEU A 360 12.12 -5.81 -12.07
N ARG A 361 11.25 -6.78 -12.38
CA ARG A 361 11.43 -8.19 -12.01
C ARG A 361 12.78 -8.74 -12.47
N SER A 362 13.16 -8.50 -13.72
CA SER A 362 14.45 -8.97 -14.27
C SER A 362 15.65 -8.30 -13.60
N ALA A 363 15.47 -7.16 -12.93
CA ALA A 363 16.54 -6.46 -12.23
C ALA A 363 16.66 -6.85 -10.75
N ILE A 364 15.70 -7.60 -10.18
CA ILE A 364 15.68 -7.97 -8.75
C ILE A 364 17.02 -8.56 -8.28
N PRO A 365 17.63 -9.57 -8.94
CA PRO A 365 18.89 -10.14 -8.47
C PRO A 365 20.04 -9.13 -8.35
N ARG A 366 20.07 -8.11 -9.23
CA ARG A 366 21.05 -7.03 -9.17
C ARG A 366 20.74 -6.02 -8.07
N LEU A 367 19.45 -5.80 -7.78
CA LEU A 367 18.98 -4.83 -6.78
C LEU A 367 19.11 -5.37 -5.35
N THR A 368 19.13 -6.69 -5.15
CA THR A 368 19.27 -7.30 -3.82
C THR A 368 20.71 -7.68 -3.47
N ALA A 369 21.59 -7.81 -4.47
CA ALA A 369 23.02 -8.08 -4.27
C ALA A 369 23.85 -6.85 -3.82
N ALA A 370 23.25 -5.67 -3.76
CA ALA A 370 23.88 -4.38 -3.45
C ALA A 370 23.45 -3.87 -2.07
#